data_AF-A0A1M6FBZ2-F1
#
_entry.id   AF-A0A1M6FBZ2-F1
#
_cell.length_a   1.000
_cell.length_b   1.000
_cell.length_c   1.000
_cell.angle_alpha   90.00
_cell.angle_beta   90.00
_cell.angle_gamma   90.00
#
_symmetry.space_group_name_H-M   'P 1'
#
loop_
_entity.id
_entity.type
_entity.pdbx_description
1 polymer ?
#
loop_
_entity_poly.entity_id
_entity_poly.type
_entity_poly.pdbx_seq_one_letter_code
_entity_poly.pdbx_strand_id
1 'polypeptide(L)'
;MLKKCDIFSLLQEQANAWLSHTIATLNNTKQQLTGKTSNELLDDEKGALGAAPERLLCYEQVPLRVDKYATVSYKTNRYSVPDHLVGAFVDAKIMSHNLWFYHDNRKVAMHQRR
;
A
#
# COMPACT_ATOMS: atom_id res chain seq x y z
N MET A 1 -31.70 -6.25 1.08
CA MET A 1 -31.18 -5.27 0.11
C MET A 1 -29.69 -5.08 0.40
N LEU A 2 -28.82 -5.89 -0.22
CA LEU A 2 -27.36 -5.80 -0.01
C LEU A 2 -26.84 -4.56 -0.72
N LYS A 3 -26.07 -3.72 -0.03
CA LYS A 3 -25.55 -2.49 -0.63
C LYS A 3 -24.55 -2.87 -1.71
N LYS A 4 -24.55 -2.13 -2.83
CA LYS A 4 -23.69 -2.36 -4.00
C LYS A 4 -22.18 -2.44 -3.65
N CYS A 5 -21.77 -1.82 -2.54
CA CYS A 5 -20.41 -1.87 -1.98
C CYS A 5 -20.02 -3.23 -1.40
N ASP A 6 -20.97 -3.99 -0.85
CA ASP A 6 -20.70 -5.28 -0.19
C ASP A 6 -20.43 -6.38 -1.23
N ILE A 7 -21.06 -6.29 -2.40
CA ILE A 7 -20.85 -7.24 -3.50
C ILE A 7 -19.50 -7.01 -4.17
N PHE A 8 -19.10 -5.75 -4.38
CA PHE A 8 -17.84 -5.44 -5.04
C PHE A 8 -16.62 -5.82 -4.17
N SER A 9 -16.68 -5.53 -2.87
CA SER A 9 -15.64 -5.95 -1.92
C SER A 9 -15.52 -7.47 -1.86
N LEU A 10 -16.65 -8.19 -1.77
CA LEU A 10 -16.68 -9.65 -1.81
C LEU A 10 -16.09 -10.21 -3.11
N LEU A 11 -16.43 -9.63 -4.27
CA LEU A 11 -15.88 -10.05 -5.56
C LEU A 11 -14.36 -9.80 -5.63
N GLN A 12 -13.89 -8.68 -5.11
CA GLN A 12 -12.47 -8.36 -5.07
C GLN A 12 -11.70 -9.35 -4.19
N GLU A 13 -12.24 -9.70 -3.02
CA GLU A 13 -11.66 -10.70 -2.15
C GLU A 13 -11.59 -12.08 -2.83
N GLN A 14 -12.69 -12.50 -3.47
CA GLN A 14 -12.74 -13.76 -4.22
C GLN A 14 -11.75 -13.80 -5.38
N ALA A 15 -11.66 -12.71 -6.16
CA ALA A 15 -10.72 -12.62 -7.28
C ALA A 15 -9.26 -12.68 -6.80
N ASN A 16 -8.93 -11.98 -5.71
CA ASN A 16 -7.59 -12.02 -5.12
C ASN A 16 -7.25 -13.41 -4.56
N ALA A 17 -8.21 -14.08 -3.93
CA ALA A 17 -8.04 -15.44 -3.43
C ALA A 17 -7.80 -16.44 -4.57
N TRP A 18 -8.58 -16.34 -5.66
CA TRP A 18 -8.41 -17.18 -6.84
C TRP A 18 -7.08 -16.94 -7.54
N LEU A 19 -6.66 -15.68 -7.67
CA LEU A 19 -5.35 -15.32 -8.21
C LEU A 19 -4.23 -15.93 -7.37
N SER A 20 -4.29 -15.78 -6.05
CA SER A 20 -3.30 -16.31 -5.11
C SER A 20 -3.20 -17.83 -5.20
N HIS A 21 -4.35 -18.51 -5.26
CA HIS A 21 -4.42 -19.96 -5.45
C HIS A 21 -3.79 -20.40 -6.78
N THR A 22 -4.08 -19.67 -7.86
CA THR A 22 -3.55 -19.99 -9.20
C THR A 22 -2.04 -19.81 -9.24
N ILE A 23 -1.53 -18.70 -8.70
CA ILE A 23 -0.08 -18.44 -8.57
C ILE A 23 0.59 -19.53 -7.75
N ALA A 24 0.02 -19.92 -6.61
CA ALA A 24 0.56 -20.99 -5.77
C ALA A 24 0.60 -22.33 -6.54
N THR A 25 -0.44 -22.63 -7.30
CA THR A 25 -0.48 -23.84 -8.15
C THR A 25 0.62 -23.81 -9.20
N LEU A 26 0.79 -22.68 -9.90
CA LEU A 26 1.83 -22.52 -10.92
C LEU A 26 3.23 -22.62 -10.32
N ASN A 27 3.49 -21.96 -9.19
CA ASN A 27 4.79 -21.98 -8.54
C ASN A 27 5.18 -23.35 -7.98
N ASN A 28 4.20 -24.18 -7.63
CA ASN A 28 4.38 -25.57 -7.17
C ASN A 28 4.36 -26.60 -8.30
N THR A 29 4.06 -26.19 -9.54
CA THR A 29 4.08 -27.12 -10.68
C THR A 29 5.52 -27.42 -11.07
N LYS A 30 5.86 -28.71 -11.21
CA LYS A 30 7.21 -29.14 -11.60
C LYS A 30 7.48 -28.76 -13.04
N GLN A 31 8.65 -28.18 -13.29
CA GLN A 31 9.10 -27.85 -14.63
C GLN A 31 9.61 -29.11 -15.35
N GLN A 32 9.27 -29.25 -16.64
CA GLN A 32 9.65 -30.41 -17.44
C GLN A 32 11.17 -30.55 -17.65
N LEU A 33 11.90 -29.42 -17.73
CA LEU A 33 13.34 -29.43 -17.95
C LEU A 33 14.14 -29.78 -16.68
N THR A 34 13.76 -29.19 -15.56
CA THR A 34 14.57 -29.17 -14.33
C THR A 34 14.09 -30.18 -13.29
N GLY A 35 12.83 -30.64 -13.38
CA GLY A 35 12.20 -31.55 -12.42
C GLY A 35 11.87 -30.93 -11.04
N LYS A 36 12.40 -29.74 -10.75
CA LYS A 36 12.13 -28.93 -9.56
C LYS A 36 10.93 -28.00 -9.74
N THR A 37 10.37 -27.53 -8.63
CA THR A 37 9.35 -26.46 -8.65
C THR A 37 10.01 -25.08 -8.69
N SER A 38 9.27 -24.06 -9.15
CA SER A 38 9.78 -22.68 -9.18
C SER A 38 10.12 -22.17 -7.77
N ASN A 39 9.37 -22.58 -6.74
CA ASN A 39 9.64 -22.22 -5.35
C ASN A 39 10.98 -22.81 -4.86
N GLU A 40 11.26 -24.09 -5.15
CA GLU A 40 12.52 -24.73 -4.77
C GLU A 40 13.73 -24.06 -5.41
N LEU A 41 13.63 -23.69 -6.70
CA LEU A 41 14.69 -22.97 -7.41
C LEU A 41 14.93 -21.58 -6.80
N LEU A 42 13.85 -20.86 -6.48
CA LEU A 42 13.94 -19.55 -5.84
C LEU A 42 14.65 -19.66 -4.49
N ASP A 43 14.33 -20.67 -3.67
CA ASP A 43 14.95 -20.87 -2.36
C ASP A 43 16.44 -21.19 -2.47
N ASP A 44 16.85 -21.98 -3.48
CA ASP A 44 18.26 -22.25 -3.80
C ASP A 44 19.01 -20.96 -4.19
N GLU A 45 18.40 -20.11 -5.04
CA GLU A 45 18.99 -18.86 -5.53
C GLU A 45 19.01 -17.74 -4.48
N LYS A 46 18.09 -17.77 -3.53
CA LYS A 46 17.92 -16.72 -2.51
C LYS A 46 19.17 -16.54 -1.65
N GLY A 47 19.95 -17.60 -1.44
CA GLY A 47 21.23 -17.53 -0.73
C GLY A 47 22.31 -16.72 -1.46
N ALA A 48 22.19 -16.57 -2.79
CA ALA A 48 23.09 -15.76 -3.60
C ALA A 48 22.64 -14.30 -3.75
N LEU A 49 21.41 -13.96 -3.31
CA LEU A 49 20.88 -12.60 -3.37
C LEU A 49 21.46 -11.72 -2.25
N GLY A 50 21.76 -10.47 -2.59
CA GLY A 50 22.13 -9.45 -1.60
C GLY A 50 20.96 -9.02 -0.71
N ALA A 51 21.27 -8.25 0.33
CA ALA A 51 20.24 -7.64 1.18
C ALA A 51 19.29 -6.78 0.34
N ALA A 52 17.98 -6.98 0.53
CA ALA A 52 16.98 -6.17 -0.16
C ALA A 52 17.10 -4.71 0.28
N PRO A 53 16.93 -3.74 -0.65
CA PRO A 53 16.82 -2.33 -0.29
C PRO A 53 15.59 -2.11 0.61
N GLU A 54 15.54 -0.94 1.26
CA GLU A 54 14.37 -0.54 2.03
C GLU A 54 13.09 -0.61 1.16
N ARG A 55 11.95 -0.84 1.81
CA ARG A 55 10.66 -1.02 1.13
C ARG A 55 10.45 0.09 0.09
N LEU A 56 10.41 -0.33 -1.17
CA LEU A 56 10.07 0.55 -2.29
C LEU A 56 8.60 0.94 -2.16
N LEU A 57 8.35 2.15 -1.66
CA LEU A 57 7.02 2.70 -1.52
C LEU A 57 6.71 3.56 -2.75
N CYS A 58 5.67 3.19 -3.49
CA CYS A 58 5.10 4.03 -4.52
C CYS A 58 4.13 5.03 -3.87
N TYR A 59 4.53 6.30 -3.80
CA TYR A 59 3.69 7.38 -3.31
C TYR A 59 3.86 8.63 -4.15
N GLU A 60 2.80 9.42 -4.22
CA GLU A 60 2.85 10.80 -4.70
C GLU A 60 3.13 11.71 -3.49
N GLN A 61 4.08 12.63 -3.61
CA GLN A 61 4.35 13.62 -2.56
C GLN A 61 3.75 14.97 -2.94
N VAL A 62 2.87 15.48 -2.10
CA VAL A 62 2.17 16.76 -2.32
C VAL A 62 2.24 17.62 -1.05
N PRO A 63 2.70 18.88 -1.15
CA PRO A 63 2.64 19.82 -0.05
C PRO A 63 1.20 20.33 0.13
N LEU A 64 0.68 20.24 1.36
CA LEU A 64 -0.67 20.68 1.70
C LEU A 64 -0.62 21.70 2.84
N ARG A 65 -1.47 22.73 2.76
CA ARG A 65 -1.61 23.73 3.81
C ARG A 65 -2.65 23.28 4.83
N VAL A 66 -2.36 23.46 6.11
CA VAL A 66 -3.28 23.13 7.21
C VAL A 66 -4.26 24.29 7.45
N ASP A 67 -5.55 23.96 7.46
CA ASP A 67 -6.64 24.89 7.76
C ASP A 67 -6.72 25.24 9.26
N LYS A 68 -7.49 26.28 9.61
CA LYS A 68 -7.73 26.72 11.00
C LYS A 68 -8.21 25.60 11.94
N TYR A 69 -8.86 24.58 11.39
CA TYR A 69 -9.41 23.44 12.13
C TYR A 69 -8.44 22.25 12.23
N ALA A 70 -7.13 22.47 12.05
CA ALA A 70 -6.13 21.41 12.05
C ALA A 70 -6.48 20.27 11.07
N THR A 71 -6.94 20.64 9.88
CA THR A 71 -7.31 19.70 8.82
C THR A 71 -6.61 20.05 7.53
N VAL A 72 -6.38 19.03 6.70
CA VAL A 72 -5.86 19.17 5.34
C VAL A 72 -6.86 18.62 4.35
N SER A 73 -7.14 19.40 3.32
CA SER A 73 -8.04 19.01 2.24
C SER A 73 -7.22 18.38 1.12
N TYR A 74 -7.42 17.09 0.85
CA TYR A 74 -6.85 16.40 -0.30
C TYR A 74 -7.98 15.87 -1.19
N LYS A 75 -8.05 16.40 -2.42
CA LYS A 75 -9.18 16.21 -3.34
C LYS A 75 -10.50 16.59 -2.66
N THR A 76 -11.43 15.65 -2.52
CA THR A 76 -12.75 15.86 -1.89
C THR A 76 -12.77 15.51 -0.41
N ASN A 77 -11.69 14.91 0.13
CA ASN A 77 -11.63 14.42 1.50
C ASN A 77 -10.84 15.37 2.41
N ARG A 78 -11.24 15.42 3.69
CA ARG A 78 -10.52 16.14 4.74
C ARG A 78 -9.92 15.16 5.73
N TYR A 79 -8.65 15.38 6.06
CA TYR A 79 -7.90 14.56 7.02
C TYR A 79 -7.44 15.43 8.18
N SER A 80 -7.51 14.90 9.39
CA SER A 80 -7.11 15.62 10.60
C SER A 80 -5.60 15.55 10.79
N VAL A 81 -4.99 16.65 11.17
CA VAL A 81 -3.57 16.76 11.49
C VAL A 81 -3.42 17.40 12.88
N PRO A 82 -2.25 17.30 13.53
CA PRO A 82 -2.07 17.91 14.84
C PRO A 82 -2.24 19.44 14.84
N ASP A 83 -2.89 19.97 15.89
CA ASP A 83 -3.25 21.39 16.04
C ASP A 83 -2.08 22.36 16.02
N HIS A 84 -0.89 21.92 16.44
CA HIS A 84 0.31 22.75 16.42
C HIS A 84 0.81 23.08 15.01
N LEU A 85 0.26 22.45 13.97
CA LEU A 85 0.61 22.65 12.57
C LEU A 85 -0.38 23.56 11.83
N VAL A 86 -1.34 24.19 12.52
CA VAL A 86 -2.31 25.10 11.90
C VAL A 86 -1.60 26.25 11.18
N GLY A 87 -1.89 26.42 9.89
CA GLY A 87 -1.26 27.44 9.05
C GLY A 87 0.12 27.05 8.47
N ALA A 88 0.69 25.92 8.88
CA ALA A 88 1.93 25.38 8.31
C ALA A 88 1.66 24.56 7.04
N PHE A 89 2.74 24.24 6.31
CA PHE A 89 2.72 23.31 5.20
C PHE A 89 3.18 21.93 5.69
N VAL A 90 2.44 20.89 5.34
CA VAL A 90 2.78 19.49 5.62
C VAL A 90 2.97 18.73 4.32
N ASP A 91 3.96 17.84 4.29
CA ASP A 91 4.20 16.94 3.17
C ASP A 91 3.31 15.71 3.28
N ALA A 92 2.37 15.57 2.35
CA ALA A 92 1.54 14.38 2.27
C ALA A 92 2.14 13.37 1.29
N LYS A 93 2.47 12.17 1.77
CA LYS A 93 2.77 10.99 0.96
C LYS A 93 1.50 10.20 0.73
N ILE A 94 0.97 10.27 -0.48
CA ILE A 94 -0.29 9.64 -0.87
C ILE A 94 0.00 8.28 -1.51
N MET A 95 -0.46 7.22 -0.85
CA MET A 95 -0.48 5.86 -1.38
C MET A 95 -1.90 5.44 -1.77
N SER A 96 -2.05 4.28 -2.41
CA SER A 96 -3.34 3.76 -2.85
C SER A 96 -4.35 3.60 -1.72
N HIS A 97 -3.91 3.08 -0.57
CA HIS A 97 -4.78 2.78 0.58
C HIS A 97 -4.58 3.71 1.78
N ASN A 98 -3.46 4.43 1.84
CA ASN A 98 -3.06 5.20 3.01
C ASN A 98 -2.49 6.56 2.61
N LEU A 99 -2.67 7.56 3.46
CA LEU A 99 -2.05 8.87 3.36
C LEU A 99 -1.21 9.08 4.61
N TRP A 100 0.07 9.40 4.42
CA TRP A 100 0.97 9.74 5.51
C TRP A 100 1.31 11.22 5.43
N PHE A 101 1.20 11.91 6.56
CA PHE A 101 1.54 13.31 6.65
C PHE A 101 2.86 13.47 7.40
N TYR A 102 3.74 14.30 6.87
CA TYR A 102 5.06 14.59 7.40
C TYR A 102 5.24 16.09 7.63
N HIS A 103 5.97 16.43 8.68
CA HIS A 103 6.44 17.79 8.96
C HIS A 103 7.88 17.67 9.49
N ASP A 104 8.82 18.45 8.95
CA ASP A 104 10.25 18.37 9.29
C ASP A 104 10.82 16.93 9.26
N ASN A 105 10.51 16.17 8.22
CA ASN A 105 10.87 14.75 8.06
C ASN A 105 10.34 13.81 9.16
N ARG A 106 9.40 14.26 10.01
CA ARG A 106 8.74 13.44 11.03
C ARG A 106 7.31 13.13 10.61
N LYS A 107 6.90 11.87 10.78
CA LYS A 107 5.53 11.44 10.50
C LYS A 107 4.60 11.97 11.60
N VAL A 108 3.64 12.80 11.23
CA VAL A 108 2.72 13.47 12.16
C VAL A 108 1.34 12.84 12.19
N ALA A 109 0.88 12.28 11.07
CA ALA A 109 -0.42 11.61 10.99
C ALA A 109 -0.43 10.51 9.92
N MET A 110 -1.34 9.55 10.09
CA MET A 110 -1.61 8.49 9.12
C MET A 110 -3.11 8.28 9.03
N HIS A 111 -3.62 8.28 7.80
CA HIS A 111 -5.04 8.08 7.52
C HIS A 111 -5.23 7.03 6.44
N GLN A 112 -6.32 6.28 6.52
CA GLN A 112 -6.73 5.39 5.44
C GLN A 112 -7.48 6.19 4.38
N ARG A 113 -7.19 5.91 3.11
CA ARG A 113 -7.94 6.47 1.99
C ARG A 113 -9.29 5.74 1.91
N ARG A 114 -10.37 6.51 1.99
CA ARG A 114 -11.73 6.05 1.69
C ARG A 114 -12.08 6.38 0.24
#